data_AF-A0A1D2NJ22-F1
#
_entry.id   AF-A0A1D2NJ22-F1
#
_cell.length_a   1.000
_cell.length_b   1.000
_cell.length_c   1.000
_cell.angle_alpha   90.00
_cell.angle_beta   90.00
_cell.angle_gamma   90.00
#
_symmetry.space_group_name_H-M   'P 1'
#
loop_
_entity.id
_entity.type
_entity.pdbx_description
1 polymer ?
#
loop_
_entity_poly.entity_id
_entity_poly.type
_entity_poly.pdbx_seq_one_letter_code
_entity_poly.pdbx_strand_id
1 'polypeptide(L)'
;MNFTRLNLRSLINRGGPSCDIFWKRNLTTLVGASHRHPSSCAEDVNRQNSLTCGALCRRPNAFWLHTPVRLLHSSGGDKNELDNTEQILPSLMPFPQLVWPKFINAIRNWFFINFIIKPYFDKEFSMNDFILGVKEAVSVVSNKLSEGKLDELEGLVEASALTQLRESLSKFTVFQQQLLRVASEDIFFAFPYQIGIIIPDELPRDQYPEGVKPPPQTRHVEITVCLHVLRGLAERQRKGETGSAFNFQEFTQDERNKYNVMICNYRFFKDFTEGSQDPTWIVNIVNHFLPAEVNVNRK
;
A
#
# COMPACT_ATOMS: atom_id res chain seq x y z
N MET A 1 -2.80 18.96 32.75
CA MET A 1 -2.35 17.55 32.76
C MET A 1 -1.68 17.30 31.41
N ASN A 2 -0.37 17.04 31.45
CA ASN A 2 0.52 16.97 30.29
C ASN A 2 0.34 15.63 29.56
N PHE A 3 0.07 15.66 28.25
CA PHE A 3 0.19 14.48 27.38
C PHE A 3 1.58 14.50 26.72
N THR A 4 2.44 13.61 27.19
CA THR A 4 3.78 13.36 26.66
C THR A 4 3.73 12.46 25.42
N ARG A 5 4.29 12.96 24.31
CA ARG A 5 5.10 12.29 23.27
C ARG A 5 4.91 10.77 23.10
N LEU A 6 4.20 10.37 22.05
CA LEU A 6 4.42 9.07 21.40
C LEU A 6 5.58 9.21 20.40
N ASN A 7 6.75 8.72 20.81
CA ASN A 7 7.97 8.70 20.02
C ASN A 7 8.01 7.40 19.20
N LEU A 8 7.83 7.48 17.87
CA LEU A 8 7.73 6.33 16.96
C LEU A 8 9.06 5.57 16.73
N ARG A 9 10.07 5.75 17.59
CA ARG A 9 11.42 5.16 17.44
C ARG A 9 11.63 3.79 18.11
N SER A 10 10.66 3.19 18.80
CA SER A 10 10.92 1.98 19.62
C SER A 10 10.51 0.63 19.02
N LEU A 11 10.17 0.53 17.72
CA LEU A 11 9.64 -0.73 17.15
C LEU A 11 10.11 -1.06 15.73
N ILE A 12 11.40 -0.92 15.39
CA ILE A 12 11.94 -1.63 14.20
C ILE A 12 13.36 -2.11 14.52
N ASN A 13 13.48 -3.37 14.96
CA ASN A 13 14.74 -4.11 14.89
C ASN A 13 14.43 -5.56 14.52
N ARG A 14 14.07 -5.80 13.25
CA ARG A 14 14.19 -7.10 12.56
C ARG A 14 14.46 -6.84 11.09
N GLY A 15 15.71 -7.03 10.69
CA GLY A 15 16.16 -6.94 9.31
C GLY A 15 15.52 -8.02 8.44
N GLY A 16 14.97 -7.60 7.30
CA GLY A 16 14.60 -8.44 6.16
C GLY A 16 15.29 -7.90 4.90
N PRO A 17 15.52 -8.74 3.87
CA PRO A 17 16.39 -8.41 2.75
C PRO A 17 15.84 -7.28 1.87
N SER A 18 16.77 -6.43 1.40
CA SER A 18 16.56 -5.24 0.57
C SER A 18 15.78 -5.54 -0.74
N CYS A 19 14.88 -4.63 -1.10
CA CYS A 19 14.09 -4.62 -2.34
C CYS A 19 14.93 -4.54 -3.64
N ASP A 20 16.25 -4.34 -3.55
CA ASP A 20 17.14 -4.20 -4.70
C ASP A 20 17.32 -5.51 -5.51
N ILE A 21 17.04 -6.67 -4.93
CA ILE A 21 17.29 -7.97 -5.58
C ILE A 21 16.21 -8.29 -6.64
N PHE A 22 15.02 -7.71 -6.54
CA PHE A 22 13.90 -8.01 -7.44
C PHE A 22 14.10 -7.42 -8.85
N TRP A 23 14.81 -6.30 -8.98
CA TRP A 23 15.11 -5.68 -10.28
C TRP A 23 16.12 -6.47 -11.12
N LYS A 24 17.05 -7.20 -10.49
CA LYS A 24 18.11 -7.92 -11.22
C LYS A 24 17.67 -9.26 -11.80
N ARG A 25 16.64 -9.91 -11.25
CA ARG A 25 16.24 -11.27 -11.68
C ARG A 25 15.26 -11.30 -12.86
N ASN A 26 14.52 -10.23 -13.14
CA ASN A 26 13.53 -10.21 -14.23
C ASN A 26 14.07 -9.73 -15.59
N LEU A 27 15.33 -9.29 -15.67
CA LEU A 27 15.96 -8.85 -16.93
C LEU A 27 16.83 -9.92 -17.61
N THR A 28 17.20 -11.00 -16.91
CA THR A 28 18.12 -12.02 -17.44
C THR A 28 17.43 -13.20 -18.14
N THR A 29 16.10 -13.29 -18.12
CA THR A 29 15.35 -14.42 -18.73
C THR A 29 14.89 -14.18 -20.17
N LEU A 30 15.41 -13.16 -20.85
CA LEU A 30 15.05 -12.80 -22.24
C LEU A 30 16.17 -13.00 -23.27
N VAL A 31 17.22 -13.77 -22.95
CA VAL A 31 18.20 -14.22 -23.95
C VAL A 31 18.36 -15.73 -23.82
N GLY A 32 17.93 -16.45 -24.86
CA GLY A 32 17.79 -17.89 -24.87
C GLY A 32 19.09 -18.67 -24.76
N ALA A 33 18.98 -19.92 -24.29
CA ALA A 33 19.88 -20.99 -24.68
C ALA A 33 19.15 -22.33 -24.60
N SER A 34 19.35 -23.09 -25.67
CA SER A 34 18.75 -24.36 -26.05
C SER A 34 19.23 -25.55 -25.21
N HIS A 35 18.36 -26.56 -25.13
CA HIS A 35 18.56 -27.98 -24.83
C HIS A 35 19.94 -28.49 -24.38
N ARG A 36 19.93 -29.24 -23.28
CA ARG A 36 20.37 -30.66 -23.25
C ARG A 36 20.01 -31.36 -21.92
N HIS A 37 19.40 -32.54 -22.04
CA HIS A 37 19.39 -33.62 -21.03
C HIS A 37 20.81 -34.21 -20.88
N PRO A 38 21.17 -34.80 -19.73
CA PRO A 38 20.98 -36.25 -19.56
C PRO A 38 20.56 -36.72 -18.16
N SER A 39 20.32 -38.03 -18.15
CA SER A 39 19.73 -39.01 -17.23
C SER A 39 20.53 -39.43 -15.98
N SER A 40 19.83 -40.24 -15.16
CA SER A 40 20.30 -41.33 -14.25
C SER A 40 20.71 -40.89 -12.84
N CYS A 41 20.42 -41.59 -11.72
CA CYS A 41 19.69 -42.82 -11.39
C CYS A 41 19.59 -42.91 -9.84
N ALA A 42 18.54 -43.57 -9.32
CA ALA A 42 18.44 -44.30 -8.02
C ALA A 42 18.59 -43.50 -6.70
N GLU A 43 17.94 -43.79 -5.56
CA GLU A 43 17.38 -45.03 -5.00
C GLU A 43 16.11 -44.77 -4.16
N ASP A 44 15.20 -45.76 -4.17
CA ASP A 44 14.15 -46.00 -3.17
C ASP A 44 14.76 -46.34 -1.80
N VAL A 45 14.09 -45.99 -0.69
CA VAL A 45 13.65 -46.95 0.35
C VAL A 45 12.68 -46.27 1.34
N ASN A 46 11.50 -46.87 1.37
CA ASN A 46 10.37 -46.75 2.27
C ASN A 46 10.71 -47.15 3.72
N ARG A 47 10.22 -46.41 4.74
CA ARG A 47 9.75 -47.04 5.99
C ARG A 47 8.89 -46.12 6.86
N GLN A 48 7.68 -46.61 7.08
CA GLN A 48 6.73 -46.25 8.13
C GLN A 48 7.36 -46.35 9.53
N ASN A 49 6.92 -45.49 10.45
CA ASN A 49 6.38 -45.95 11.73
C ASN A 49 5.61 -44.83 12.46
N SER A 50 4.37 -45.17 12.77
CA SER A 50 3.52 -44.60 13.82
C SER A 50 4.17 -44.71 15.19
N LEU A 51 3.80 -43.84 16.14
CA LEU A 51 3.08 -44.22 17.37
C LEU A 51 2.82 -43.01 18.31
N THR A 52 1.57 -42.98 18.77
CA THR A 52 1.09 -42.67 20.12
C THR A 52 0.84 -41.23 20.61
N CYS A 53 -0.42 -41.11 21.04
CA CYS A 53 -1.13 -40.07 21.74
C CYS A 53 -0.76 -40.06 23.24
N GLY A 54 -0.75 -38.88 23.87
CA GLY A 54 -0.42 -38.69 25.29
C GLY A 54 -0.83 -37.31 25.82
N ALA A 55 -2.13 -37.21 26.09
CA ALA A 55 -2.92 -36.22 26.83
C ALA A 55 -2.29 -35.11 27.72
N LEU A 56 -3.07 -34.01 27.77
CA LEU A 56 -3.38 -33.10 28.90
C LEU A 56 -2.42 -31.96 29.25
N CYS A 57 -2.84 -30.73 28.90
CA CYS A 57 -2.75 -29.60 29.82
C CYS A 57 -3.94 -28.63 29.66
N ARG A 58 -4.52 -28.26 30.80
CA ARG A 58 -5.72 -27.43 30.98
C ARG A 58 -5.45 -25.94 30.70
N ARG A 59 -6.53 -25.23 30.34
CA ARG A 59 -6.68 -23.79 30.03
C ARG A 59 -6.24 -22.84 31.18
N PRO A 60 -6.11 -21.52 30.95
CA PRO A 60 -7.29 -20.63 30.98
C PRO A 60 -7.34 -19.50 29.92
N ASN A 61 -8.58 -19.17 29.53
CA ASN A 61 -9.15 -17.94 28.98
C ASN A 61 -8.24 -16.82 28.44
N ALA A 62 -8.35 -16.57 27.12
CA ALA A 62 -8.25 -15.24 26.55
C ALA A 62 -9.28 -15.10 25.42
N PHE A 63 -10.21 -14.18 25.62
CA PHE A 63 -11.35 -13.87 24.77
C PHE A 63 -10.84 -12.93 23.67
N TRP A 64 -10.51 -13.45 22.49
CA TRP A 64 -10.28 -12.64 21.29
C TRP A 64 -11.37 -12.99 20.27
N LEU A 65 -12.32 -12.07 20.11
CA LEU A 65 -13.29 -12.09 19.02
C LEU A 65 -12.57 -11.73 17.71
N HIS A 66 -11.90 -12.71 17.11
CA HIS A 66 -11.66 -12.69 15.67
C HIS A 66 -12.87 -13.34 15.01
N THR A 67 -13.76 -12.52 14.47
CA THR A 67 -14.76 -13.01 13.52
C THR A 67 -14.05 -13.45 12.24
N PRO A 68 -14.03 -14.75 11.89
CA PRO A 68 -13.69 -15.15 10.54
C PRO A 68 -14.83 -14.65 9.63
N VAL A 69 -14.47 -14.02 8.52
CA VAL A 69 -15.42 -13.77 7.42
C VAL A 69 -15.91 -15.13 6.93
N ARG A 70 -17.10 -15.55 7.38
CA ARG A 70 -17.78 -16.73 6.83
C ARG A 70 -18.25 -16.38 5.43
N LEU A 71 -17.62 -16.95 4.41
CA LEU A 71 -18.23 -17.11 3.10
C LEU A 71 -19.54 -17.90 3.28
N LEU A 72 -20.67 -17.22 3.12
CA LEU A 72 -21.99 -17.85 3.12
C LEU A 72 -22.16 -18.63 1.82
N HIS A 73 -22.21 -19.96 1.91
CA HIS A 73 -22.79 -20.79 0.85
C HIS A 73 -24.30 -20.49 0.75
N SER A 74 -24.71 -19.80 -0.32
CA SER A 74 -26.11 -19.56 -0.65
C SER A 74 -26.58 -20.62 -1.67
N SER A 75 -27.55 -21.42 -1.23
CA SER A 75 -28.24 -22.48 -1.98
C SER A 75 -29.04 -21.91 -3.17
N GLY A 76 -29.30 -22.79 -4.15
CA GLY A 76 -29.65 -22.49 -5.55
C GLY A 76 -30.89 -21.64 -5.83
N GLY A 77 -30.84 -20.95 -6.98
CA GLY A 77 -31.93 -20.21 -7.62
C GLY A 77 -31.38 -19.09 -8.51
N ASP A 78 -31.28 -19.35 -9.82
CA ASP A 78 -30.95 -18.46 -10.96
C ASP A 78 -30.15 -17.16 -10.70
N LYS A 79 -28.82 -17.25 -10.85
CA LYS A 79 -27.82 -16.21 -10.52
C LYS A 79 -26.98 -15.70 -11.70
N ASN A 80 -27.54 -15.53 -12.90
CA ASN A 80 -26.69 -15.18 -14.06
C ASN A 80 -26.79 -13.72 -14.56
N GLU A 81 -27.58 -12.84 -13.94
CA GLU A 81 -27.70 -11.45 -14.42
C GLU A 81 -27.51 -10.36 -13.35
N LEU A 82 -27.45 -10.71 -12.05
CA LEU A 82 -27.21 -9.76 -10.96
C LEU A 82 -25.76 -9.72 -10.43
N ASP A 83 -24.87 -10.60 -10.90
CA ASP A 83 -23.54 -10.84 -10.29
C ASP A 83 -22.40 -9.98 -10.89
N ASN A 84 -22.65 -9.23 -11.97
CA ASN A 84 -21.61 -8.42 -12.62
C ASN A 84 -21.56 -6.95 -12.15
N THR A 85 -22.59 -6.45 -11.48
CA THR A 85 -22.66 -5.03 -11.06
C THR A 85 -22.12 -4.81 -9.64
N GLU A 86 -22.03 -5.87 -8.82
CA GLU A 86 -21.54 -5.79 -7.44
C GLU A 86 -20.00 -5.74 -7.33
N GLN A 87 -19.28 -5.96 -8.43
CA GLN A 87 -17.81 -6.10 -8.44
C GLN A 87 -17.07 -4.90 -9.04
N ILE A 88 -17.68 -3.71 -9.11
CA ILE A 88 -16.96 -2.48 -9.47
C ILE A 88 -16.74 -1.67 -8.19
N LEU A 89 -15.49 -1.47 -7.77
CA LEU A 89 -15.15 -0.51 -6.74
C LEU A 89 -15.32 0.90 -7.33
N PRO A 90 -16.26 1.72 -6.80
CA PRO A 90 -16.38 3.10 -7.26
C PRO A 90 -15.07 3.87 -6.98
N SER A 91 -14.78 4.88 -7.80
CA SER A 91 -13.61 5.72 -7.55
C SER A 91 -13.80 6.55 -6.28
N LEU A 92 -12.80 6.55 -5.40
CA LEU A 92 -12.82 7.33 -4.15
C LEU A 92 -12.57 8.82 -4.42
N MET A 93 -11.63 9.13 -5.30
CA MET A 93 -11.24 10.50 -5.65
C MET A 93 -10.93 10.62 -7.15
N PRO A 94 -11.17 11.79 -7.77
CA PRO A 94 -10.86 12.04 -9.17
C PRO A 94 -9.34 12.13 -9.39
N PHE A 95 -8.68 10.98 -9.50
CA PHE A 95 -7.23 10.87 -9.68
C PHE A 95 -6.90 9.72 -10.64
N PRO A 96 -5.94 9.88 -11.57
CA PRO A 96 -5.56 8.83 -12.51
C PRO A 96 -5.11 7.56 -11.79
N GLN A 97 -5.52 6.41 -12.32
CA GLN A 97 -5.10 5.10 -11.82
C GLN A 97 -3.65 4.84 -12.22
N LEU A 98 -2.78 4.74 -11.21
CA LEU A 98 -1.36 4.46 -11.35
C LEU A 98 -1.12 3.00 -10.96
N VAL A 99 -0.64 2.20 -11.91
CA VAL A 99 -0.36 0.78 -11.67
C VAL A 99 1.13 0.52 -11.71
N TRP A 100 1.78 0.80 -12.83
CA TRP A 100 3.19 0.46 -13.03
C TRP A 100 4.14 1.66 -12.89
N PRO A 101 5.38 1.44 -12.44
CA PRO A 101 6.39 2.48 -12.39
C PRO A 101 6.74 2.97 -13.80
N LYS A 102 7.07 4.26 -13.91
CA LYS A 102 7.63 4.85 -15.13
C LYS A 102 9.12 5.08 -14.92
N PHE A 103 9.97 4.59 -15.83
CA PHE A 103 11.43 4.73 -15.71
C PHE A 103 11.88 6.19 -15.62
N ILE A 104 11.29 7.08 -16.41
CA ILE A 104 11.58 8.53 -16.39
C ILE A 104 11.28 9.11 -15.00
N ASN A 105 10.21 8.65 -14.34
CA ASN A 105 9.88 9.11 -12.99
C ASN A 105 10.90 8.65 -11.96
N ALA A 106 11.49 7.46 -12.11
CA ALA A 106 12.51 6.98 -11.16
C ALA A 106 13.73 7.91 -11.13
N ILE A 107 14.21 8.34 -12.30
CA ILE A 107 15.33 9.29 -12.42
C ILE A 107 14.94 10.63 -11.80
N ARG A 108 13.75 11.15 -12.14
CA ARG A 108 13.25 12.43 -11.61
C ARG A 108 13.10 12.39 -10.08
N ASN A 109 12.55 11.31 -9.54
CA ASN A 109 12.36 11.12 -8.11
C ASN A 109 13.71 11.03 -7.41
N TRP A 110 14.66 10.28 -7.97
CA TRP A 110 16.04 10.23 -7.45
C TRP A 110 16.69 11.62 -7.43
N PHE A 111 16.51 12.43 -8.46
CA PHE A 111 17.00 13.80 -8.49
C PHE A 111 16.38 14.64 -7.37
N PHE A 112 15.05 14.66 -7.23
CA PHE A 112 14.39 15.46 -6.20
C PHE A 112 14.79 15.07 -4.78
N ILE A 113 14.95 13.77 -4.51
CA ILE A 113 15.38 13.29 -3.18
C ILE A 113 16.78 13.79 -2.85
N ASN A 114 17.74 13.59 -3.76
CA ASN A 114 19.15 13.83 -3.47
C ASN A 114 19.56 15.30 -3.61
N PHE A 115 18.93 16.04 -4.51
CA PHE A 115 19.31 17.42 -4.79
C PHE A 115 18.37 18.45 -4.18
N ILE A 116 17.12 18.09 -3.83
CA ILE A 116 16.18 19.07 -3.26
C ILE A 116 15.76 18.73 -1.83
N ILE A 117 15.14 17.56 -1.60
CA ILE A 117 14.60 17.21 -0.28
C ILE A 117 15.72 17.11 0.75
N LYS A 118 16.73 16.27 0.50
CA LYS A 118 17.83 16.07 1.47
C LYS A 118 18.62 17.34 1.76
N PRO A 119 19.05 18.14 0.76
CA PRO A 119 19.88 19.29 1.06
C PRO A 119 19.12 20.47 1.69
N TYR A 120 17.85 20.68 1.30
CA TYR A 120 17.14 21.91 1.65
C TYR A 120 15.96 21.75 2.60
N PHE A 121 15.36 20.57 2.71
CA PHE A 121 14.12 20.37 3.47
C PHE A 121 14.30 19.42 4.66
N ASP A 122 14.89 18.25 4.42
CA ASP A 122 15.04 17.20 5.44
C ASP A 122 16.30 16.37 5.19
N LYS A 123 17.38 16.72 5.92
CA LYS A 123 18.70 16.08 5.79
C LYS A 123 18.69 14.60 6.16
N GLU A 124 17.77 14.18 7.02
CA GLU A 124 17.65 12.79 7.48
C GLU A 124 16.65 11.99 6.64
N PHE A 125 16.07 12.59 5.59
CA PHE A 125 15.07 11.93 4.78
C PHE A 125 15.60 10.65 4.12
N SER A 126 14.88 9.56 4.38
CA SER A 126 15.16 8.23 3.85
C SER A 126 13.92 7.72 3.12
N MET A 127 14.08 7.38 1.84
CA MET A 127 12.97 6.85 1.04
C MET A 127 12.49 5.49 1.57
N ASN A 128 13.38 4.68 2.14
CA ASN A 128 13.01 3.39 2.71
C ASN A 128 12.15 3.56 3.97
N ASP A 129 12.54 4.45 4.87
CA ASP A 129 11.79 4.73 6.09
C ASP A 129 10.44 5.39 5.76
N PHE A 130 10.44 6.27 4.75
CA PHE A 130 9.20 6.83 4.21
C PHE A 130 8.25 5.73 3.71
N ILE A 131 8.73 4.79 2.89
CA ILE A 131 7.88 3.69 2.36
C ILE A 131 7.37 2.78 3.49
N LEU A 132 8.16 2.52 4.54
CA LEU A 132 7.68 1.80 5.73
C LEU A 132 6.54 2.55 6.42
N GLY A 133 6.72 3.87 6.64
CA GLY A 133 5.66 4.72 7.20
C GLY A 133 4.41 4.75 6.34
N VAL A 134 4.56 4.76 5.01
CA VAL A 134 3.44 4.72 4.06
C VAL A 134 2.63 3.42 4.19
N LYS A 135 3.27 2.26 4.32
CA LYS A 135 2.54 0.99 4.50
C LYS A 135 1.64 1.00 5.72
N GLU A 136 2.15 1.50 6.84
CA GLU A 136 1.39 1.63 8.09
C GLU A 136 0.29 2.68 7.98
N ALA A 137 0.58 3.84 7.39
CA ALA A 137 -0.42 4.90 7.17
C ALA A 137 -1.57 4.41 6.27
N VAL A 138 -1.27 3.70 5.18
CA VAL A 138 -2.29 3.12 4.29
C VAL A 138 -3.14 2.09 5.04
N SER A 139 -2.53 1.24 5.85
CA SER A 139 -3.26 0.29 6.71
C SER A 139 -4.23 1.03 7.63
N VAL A 140 -3.79 2.05 8.35
CA VAL A 140 -4.65 2.84 9.26
C VAL A 140 -5.78 3.53 8.50
N VAL A 141 -5.46 4.28 7.43
CA VAL A 141 -6.45 5.03 6.66
C VAL A 141 -7.48 4.11 6.02
N SER A 142 -7.02 3.03 5.37
CA SER A 142 -7.91 2.07 4.71
C SER A 142 -8.85 1.36 5.69
N ASN A 143 -8.38 1.01 6.89
CA ASN A 143 -9.21 0.41 7.92
C ASN A 143 -10.34 1.36 8.34
N LYS A 144 -10.05 2.64 8.59
CA LYS A 144 -11.08 3.63 8.96
C LYS A 144 -12.07 3.91 7.82
N LEU A 145 -11.61 3.93 6.57
CA LEU A 145 -12.49 4.03 5.40
C LEU A 145 -13.43 2.83 5.32
N SER A 146 -12.92 1.62 5.54
CA SER A 146 -13.73 0.39 5.55
C SER A 146 -14.78 0.35 6.66
N GLU A 147 -14.54 1.08 7.76
CA GLU A 147 -15.46 1.21 8.90
C GLU A 147 -16.40 2.41 8.79
N GLY A 148 -16.17 3.32 7.83
CA GLY A 148 -16.94 4.56 7.69
C GLY A 148 -16.62 5.63 8.73
N LYS A 149 -15.51 5.50 9.46
CA LYS A 149 -15.12 6.41 10.55
C LYS A 149 -14.17 7.50 10.06
N LEU A 150 -14.67 8.40 9.22
CA LEU A 150 -13.85 9.43 8.58
C LEU A 150 -13.41 10.53 9.55
N ASP A 151 -14.14 10.73 10.65
CA ASP A 151 -13.79 11.74 11.64
C ASP A 151 -12.51 11.35 12.42
N GLU A 152 -12.22 10.05 12.52
CA GLU A 152 -10.95 9.56 13.10
C GLU A 152 -9.73 9.76 12.18
N LEU A 153 -9.94 10.26 10.95
CA LEU A 153 -8.88 10.56 10.00
C LEU A 153 -8.48 12.04 10.00
N GLU A 154 -9.11 12.87 10.83
CA GLU A 154 -8.71 14.27 11.02
C GLU A 154 -7.25 14.37 11.48
N GLY A 155 -6.49 15.25 10.82
CA GLY A 155 -5.05 15.40 11.07
C GLY A 155 -4.16 14.34 10.40
N LEU A 156 -4.71 13.24 9.91
CA LEU A 156 -4.00 12.25 9.08
C LEU A 156 -4.28 12.43 7.60
N VAL A 157 -5.48 12.88 7.26
CA VAL A 157 -5.96 13.14 5.91
C VAL A 157 -6.38 14.62 5.82
N GLU A 158 -6.08 15.24 4.69
CA GLU A 158 -6.46 16.63 4.42
C GLU A 158 -7.99 16.82 4.48
N ALA A 159 -8.47 17.92 5.06
CA ALA A 159 -9.90 18.18 5.23
C ALA A 159 -10.68 18.21 3.89
N SER A 160 -10.06 18.74 2.83
CA SER A 160 -10.61 18.76 1.47
C SER A 160 -10.77 17.34 0.90
N ALA A 161 -9.81 16.45 1.17
CA ALA A 161 -9.87 15.05 0.80
C ALA A 161 -10.92 14.29 1.62
N LEU A 162 -11.04 14.55 2.92
CA LEU A 162 -12.09 13.95 3.77
C LEU A 162 -13.49 14.27 3.27
N THR A 163 -13.72 15.51 2.83
CA THR A 163 -15.01 15.92 2.26
C THR A 163 -15.35 15.11 1.01
N GLN A 164 -14.40 14.99 0.08
CA GLN A 164 -14.57 14.16 -1.12
C GLN A 164 -14.78 12.69 -0.80
N LEU A 165 -14.04 12.14 0.18
CA LEU A 165 -14.19 10.75 0.59
C LEU A 165 -15.57 10.48 1.20
N ARG A 166 -16.14 11.40 1.98
CA ARG A 166 -17.51 11.29 2.51
C ARG A 166 -18.52 11.20 1.36
N GLU A 167 -18.40 12.08 0.37
CA GLU A 167 -19.29 12.07 -0.80
C GLU A 167 -19.16 10.78 -1.61
N SER A 168 -17.94 10.31 -1.87
CA SER A 168 -17.71 9.09 -2.63
C SER A 168 -18.21 7.85 -1.89
N LEU A 169 -17.93 7.72 -0.58
CA LEU A 169 -18.35 6.57 0.22
C LEU A 169 -19.86 6.46 0.37
N SER A 170 -20.62 7.56 0.26
CA SER A 170 -22.08 7.50 0.22
C SER A 170 -22.64 6.68 -0.96
N LYS A 171 -21.81 6.47 -1.99
CA LYS A 171 -22.15 5.68 -3.19
C LYS A 171 -21.73 4.21 -3.08
N PHE A 172 -21.02 3.83 -2.02
CA PHE A 172 -20.54 2.47 -1.83
C PHE A 172 -21.61 1.63 -1.15
N THR A 173 -21.74 0.38 -1.59
CA THR A 173 -22.38 -0.66 -0.78
C THR A 173 -21.51 -1.00 0.43
N VAL A 174 -22.12 -1.57 1.47
CA VAL A 174 -21.38 -2.05 2.66
C VAL A 174 -20.28 -3.03 2.27
N PHE A 175 -20.54 -3.90 1.29
CA PHE A 175 -19.54 -4.84 0.79
C PHE A 175 -18.38 -4.13 0.10
N GLN A 176 -18.64 -3.22 -0.86
CA GLN A 176 -17.60 -2.44 -1.53
C GLN A 176 -16.77 -1.62 -0.54
N GLN A 177 -17.41 -1.06 0.50
CA GLN A 177 -16.70 -0.33 1.53
C GLN A 177 -15.77 -1.24 2.34
N GLN A 178 -16.23 -2.44 2.72
CA GLN A 178 -15.38 -3.42 3.40
C GLN A 178 -14.19 -3.87 2.55
N LEU A 179 -14.35 -3.93 1.23
CA LEU A 179 -13.27 -4.25 0.30
C LEU A 179 -12.11 -3.23 0.34
N LEU A 180 -12.33 -2.00 0.82
CA LEU A 180 -11.26 -0.99 0.94
C LEU A 180 -10.22 -1.35 1.99
N ARG A 181 -10.50 -2.31 2.88
CA ARG A 181 -9.58 -2.68 3.96
C ARG A 181 -8.24 -3.21 3.43
N VAL A 182 -7.14 -2.65 3.93
CA VAL A 182 -5.77 -3.09 3.63
C VAL A 182 -5.03 -3.38 4.94
N ALA A 183 -4.40 -4.56 5.02
CA ALA A 183 -3.41 -4.85 6.05
C ALA A 183 -2.00 -4.53 5.52
N SER A 184 -1.13 -3.93 6.34
CA SER A 184 0.24 -3.58 5.91
C SER A 184 1.07 -4.81 5.50
N GLU A 185 0.80 -5.94 6.13
CA GLU A 185 1.38 -7.26 5.83
C GLU A 185 0.94 -7.86 4.48
N ASP A 186 -0.20 -7.43 3.95
CA ASP A 186 -0.69 -7.84 2.63
C ASP A 186 -0.09 -6.99 1.48
N ILE A 187 0.69 -5.95 1.81
CA ILE A 187 1.36 -5.08 0.83
C ILE A 187 2.70 -5.69 0.40
N PHE A 188 2.69 -6.41 -0.73
CA PHE A 188 3.87 -7.08 -1.26
C PHE A 188 4.77 -6.19 -2.12
N PHE A 189 4.23 -5.12 -2.72
CA PHE A 189 5.01 -4.21 -3.55
C PHE A 189 4.54 -2.77 -3.36
N ALA A 190 5.48 -1.85 -3.14
CA ALA A 190 5.18 -0.42 -2.99
C ALA A 190 6.35 0.39 -3.56
N PHE A 191 6.03 1.48 -4.28
CA PHE A 191 7.07 2.34 -4.85
C PHE A 191 6.60 3.80 -4.97
N PRO A 192 7.52 4.76 -4.81
CA PRO A 192 7.22 6.17 -5.08
C PRO A 192 7.02 6.35 -6.59
N TYR A 193 5.83 6.77 -6.99
CA TYR A 193 5.50 7.03 -8.38
C TYR A 193 5.98 8.40 -8.83
N GLN A 194 5.71 9.44 -8.04
CA GLN A 194 6.02 10.82 -8.40
C GLN A 194 6.30 11.65 -7.16
N ILE A 195 7.37 12.43 -7.20
CA ILE A 195 7.68 13.47 -6.24
C ILE A 195 7.41 14.83 -6.88
N GLY A 196 6.66 15.69 -6.19
CA GLY A 196 6.34 17.06 -6.55
C GLY A 196 6.86 18.03 -5.48
N ILE A 197 7.28 19.21 -5.93
CA ILE A 197 7.71 20.30 -5.05
C ILE A 197 6.88 21.50 -5.45
N ILE A 198 6.14 22.05 -4.50
CA ILE A 198 5.28 23.20 -4.69
C ILE A 198 5.98 24.36 -3.99
N ILE A 199 6.36 25.34 -4.79
CA ILE A 199 6.86 26.63 -4.33
C ILE A 199 5.85 27.63 -4.90
N PRO A 200 4.95 28.17 -4.08
CA PRO A 200 4.03 29.22 -4.52
C PRO A 200 4.79 30.37 -5.15
N ASP A 201 4.21 30.97 -6.19
CA ASP A 201 4.77 32.13 -6.86
C ASP A 201 4.74 33.32 -5.90
N GLU A 202 5.86 33.52 -5.19
CA GLU A 202 6.08 34.72 -4.39
C GLU A 202 6.52 35.86 -5.29
N LEU A 203 6.07 37.08 -4.98
CA LEU A 203 6.62 38.28 -5.61
C LEU A 203 8.16 38.26 -5.47
N PRO A 204 8.91 38.63 -6.51
CA PRO A 204 10.35 38.84 -6.39
C PRO A 204 10.67 39.74 -5.19
N ARG A 205 11.75 39.45 -4.45
CA ARG A 205 12.06 40.16 -3.19
C ARG A 205 12.16 41.68 -3.34
N ASP A 206 12.53 42.14 -4.53
CA ASP A 206 12.63 43.52 -4.97
C ASP A 206 11.27 44.22 -5.21
N GLN A 207 10.17 43.47 -5.25
CA GLN A 207 8.81 44.01 -5.42
C GLN A 207 8.03 44.13 -4.11
N TYR A 208 8.63 43.79 -2.97
CA TYR A 208 8.00 44.03 -1.67
C TYR A 208 8.10 45.51 -1.28
N PRO A 209 7.02 46.13 -0.79
CA PRO A 209 7.06 47.50 -0.29
C PRO A 209 8.14 47.66 0.78
N GLU A 210 8.85 48.80 0.74
CA GLU A 210 9.90 49.13 1.70
C GLU A 210 9.34 49.08 3.14
N GLY A 211 10.03 48.34 4.02
CA GLY A 211 9.61 48.11 5.41
C GLY A 211 8.68 46.91 5.63
N VAL A 212 8.21 46.23 4.58
CA VAL A 212 7.43 44.98 4.71
C VAL A 212 8.34 43.77 4.53
N LYS A 213 8.44 42.93 5.56
CA LYS A 213 9.20 41.67 5.46
C LYS A 213 8.41 40.69 4.56
N PRO A 214 9.05 40.07 3.56
CA PRO A 214 8.38 39.05 2.76
C PRO A 214 7.90 37.89 3.65
N PRO A 215 6.78 37.23 3.30
CA PRO A 215 6.34 36.03 4.00
C PRO A 215 7.43 34.95 3.96
N PRO A 216 7.44 34.01 4.93
CA PRO A 216 8.33 32.86 4.91
C PRO A 216 8.15 32.10 3.60
N GLN A 217 9.26 31.65 3.00
CA GLN A 217 9.20 30.95 1.74
C GLN A 217 8.42 29.65 1.90
N THR A 218 7.25 29.59 1.26
CA THR A 218 6.37 28.42 1.36
C THR A 218 6.95 27.26 0.54
N ARG A 219 7.11 26.11 1.18
CA ARG A 219 7.79 24.95 0.59
C ARG A 219 6.99 23.71 0.90
N HIS A 220 6.35 23.12 -0.10
CA HIS A 220 5.62 21.88 0.10
C HIS A 220 6.18 20.76 -0.76
N VAL A 221 6.17 19.55 -0.21
CA VAL A 221 6.58 18.34 -0.93
C VAL A 221 5.40 17.39 -0.99
N GLU A 222 5.17 16.85 -2.18
CA GLU A 222 4.20 15.80 -2.41
C GLU A 222 4.89 14.53 -2.89
N ILE A 223 4.52 13.38 -2.33
CA ILE A 223 4.99 12.08 -2.79
C ILE A 223 3.77 11.20 -3.06
N THR A 224 3.55 10.87 -4.33
CA THR A 224 2.57 9.88 -4.75
C THR A 224 3.20 8.50 -4.71
N VAL A 225 2.57 7.55 -4.02
CA VAL A 225 3.00 6.16 -3.87
C VAL A 225 1.94 5.24 -4.47
N CYS A 226 2.41 4.25 -5.23
CA CYS A 226 1.59 3.14 -5.70
C CYS A 226 1.90 1.90 -4.86
N LEU A 227 0.87 1.24 -4.34
CA LEU A 227 0.97 0.03 -3.55
C LEU A 227 0.15 -1.07 -4.20
N HIS A 228 0.73 -2.26 -4.26
CA HIS A 228 0.06 -3.48 -4.68
C HIS A 228 -0.21 -4.33 -3.46
N VAL A 229 -1.48 -4.64 -3.27
CA VAL A 229 -2.00 -5.39 -2.13
C VAL A 229 -2.49 -6.72 -2.64
N LEU A 230 -2.09 -7.78 -1.95
CA LEU A 230 -2.65 -9.10 -2.16
C LEU A 230 -3.39 -9.54 -0.91
N ARG A 231 -4.72 -9.60 -0.98
CA ARG A 231 -5.54 -9.99 0.16
C ARG A 231 -5.22 -11.40 0.63
N GLY A 232 -5.00 -11.53 1.94
CA GLY A 232 -4.69 -12.80 2.60
C GLY A 232 -3.27 -13.29 2.33
N LEU A 233 -2.38 -12.46 1.79
CA LEU A 233 -0.98 -12.84 1.57
C LEU A 233 -0.31 -13.23 2.88
N ALA A 234 -0.47 -12.43 3.93
CA ALA A 234 0.15 -12.71 5.21
C ALA A 234 -0.34 -14.03 5.83
N GLU A 235 -1.61 -14.37 5.61
CA GLU A 235 -2.17 -15.65 6.03
C GLU A 235 -1.57 -16.82 5.22
N ARG A 236 -1.48 -16.69 3.89
CA ARG A 236 -0.84 -17.68 3.02
C ARG A 236 0.63 -17.90 3.38
N GLN A 237 1.35 -16.83 3.69
CA GLN A 237 2.74 -16.88 4.19
C GLN A 237 2.83 -17.64 5.51
N ARG A 238 1.95 -17.33 6.47
CA ARG A 238 1.91 -18.04 7.77
C ARG A 238 1.57 -19.52 7.63
N LYS A 239 0.74 -19.89 6.66
CA LYS A 239 0.39 -21.29 6.35
C LYS A 239 1.47 -22.03 5.55
N GLY A 240 2.50 -21.34 5.09
CA GLY A 240 3.52 -21.92 4.20
C GLY A 240 3.03 -22.22 2.79
N GLU A 241 1.86 -21.67 2.40
CA GLU A 241 1.27 -21.84 1.06
C GLU A 241 2.02 -21.03 0.02
N THR A 242 2.64 -19.92 0.42
CA THR A 242 3.64 -19.24 -0.39
C THR A 242 5.00 -19.83 -0.04
N GLY A 243 5.61 -20.59 -0.95
CA GLY A 243 7.00 -21.02 -0.81
C GLY A 243 7.98 -19.83 -0.70
N SER A 244 9.28 -20.12 -0.70
CA SER A 244 10.34 -19.10 -0.61
C SER A 244 10.33 -18.05 -1.74
N ALA A 245 9.57 -18.30 -2.81
CA ALA A 245 9.27 -17.34 -3.86
C ALA A 245 7.78 -17.42 -4.22
N PHE A 246 6.99 -16.47 -3.74
CA PHE A 246 5.61 -16.28 -4.23
C PHE A 246 5.66 -15.84 -5.70
N ASN A 247 5.18 -16.68 -6.61
CA ASN A 247 5.11 -16.36 -8.04
C ASN A 247 3.91 -15.45 -8.30
N PHE A 248 4.11 -14.14 -8.19
CA PHE A 248 3.06 -13.15 -8.42
C PHE A 248 2.45 -13.26 -9.82
N GLN A 249 3.27 -13.54 -10.83
CA GLN A 249 2.78 -13.59 -12.21
C GLN A 249 1.80 -14.74 -12.42
N GLU A 250 2.14 -15.93 -11.96
CA GLU A 250 1.25 -17.10 -11.97
C GLU A 250 -0.02 -16.84 -11.14
N PHE A 251 0.14 -16.23 -9.96
CA PHE A 251 -1.00 -15.89 -9.10
C PHE A 251 -2.00 -14.97 -9.80
N THR A 252 -1.52 -13.95 -10.51
CA THR A 252 -2.39 -13.01 -11.23
C THR A 252 -2.99 -13.55 -12.53
N GLN A 253 -2.45 -14.66 -13.07
CA GLN A 253 -2.99 -15.33 -14.25
C GLN A 253 -4.17 -16.25 -13.93
N ASP A 254 -4.31 -16.66 -12.67
CA ASP A 254 -5.48 -17.42 -12.22
C ASP A 254 -6.69 -16.49 -12.08
N GLU A 255 -7.73 -16.73 -12.88
CA GLU A 255 -8.97 -15.95 -12.86
C GLU A 255 -9.64 -15.93 -11.47
N ARG A 256 -9.44 -16.97 -10.65
CA ARG A 256 -9.95 -17.01 -9.27
C ARG A 256 -9.29 -15.97 -8.36
N ASN A 257 -8.11 -15.50 -8.74
CA ASN A 257 -7.30 -14.55 -7.99
C ASN A 257 -7.39 -13.12 -8.52
N LYS A 258 -8.11 -12.91 -9.62
CA LYS A 258 -8.25 -11.63 -10.29
C LYS A 258 -8.71 -10.51 -9.33
N TYR A 259 -9.58 -10.82 -8.38
CA TYR A 259 -10.10 -9.89 -7.37
C TYR A 259 -9.36 -9.90 -6.03
N ASN A 260 -8.32 -10.73 -5.90
CA ASN A 260 -7.45 -10.77 -4.72
C ASN A 260 -6.37 -9.68 -4.76
N VAL A 261 -6.09 -9.13 -5.96
CA VAL A 261 -5.15 -8.03 -6.14
C VAL A 261 -5.89 -6.70 -6.14
N MET A 262 -5.43 -5.80 -5.28
CA MET A 262 -5.91 -4.43 -5.21
C MET A 262 -4.74 -3.46 -5.38
N ILE A 263 -4.96 -2.37 -6.10
CA ILE A 263 -3.99 -1.29 -6.24
C ILE A 263 -4.47 -0.11 -5.41
N CYS A 264 -3.54 0.44 -4.63
CA CYS A 264 -3.77 1.62 -3.82
C CYS A 264 -2.85 2.74 -4.32
N ASN A 265 -3.42 3.92 -4.55
CA ASN A 265 -2.69 5.13 -4.86
C ASN A 265 -2.92 6.14 -3.76
N TYR A 266 -1.83 6.54 -3.11
CA TYR A 266 -1.84 7.52 -2.04
C TYR A 266 -0.91 8.66 -2.39
N ARG A 267 -1.32 9.88 -2.09
CA ARG A 267 -0.41 11.03 -2.11
C ARG A 267 -0.26 11.56 -0.70
N PHE A 268 1.01 11.72 -0.32
CA PHE A 268 1.42 12.29 0.94
C PHE A 268 1.92 13.70 0.68
N PHE A 269 1.49 14.63 1.51
CA PHE A 269 1.84 16.04 1.49
C PHE A 269 2.54 16.37 2.81
N LYS A 270 3.61 17.17 2.75
CA LYS A 270 4.25 17.74 3.93
C LYS A 270 4.67 19.17 3.66
N ASP A 271 4.35 20.04 4.61
CA ASP A 271 4.77 21.43 4.63
C ASP A 271 6.15 21.58 5.28
N PHE A 272 7.08 22.20 4.57
CA PHE A 272 8.44 22.51 5.00
C PHE A 272 8.67 24.01 5.17
N THR A 273 7.60 24.81 5.23
CA THR A 273 7.68 26.25 5.47
C THR A 273 8.30 26.54 6.84
N GLU A 274 9.26 27.47 6.88
CA GLU A 274 9.95 27.85 8.11
C GLU A 274 8.95 28.39 9.14
N GLY A 275 8.98 27.83 10.36
CA GLY A 275 8.07 28.21 11.45
C GLY A 275 6.77 27.39 11.52
N SER A 276 6.56 26.43 10.62
CA SER A 276 5.48 25.45 10.75
C SER A 276 5.70 24.59 12.01
N GLN A 277 4.68 24.47 12.86
CA GLN A 277 4.74 23.65 14.07
C GLN A 277 4.62 22.17 13.69
N ASP A 278 5.66 21.39 14.01
CA ASP A 278 5.73 19.92 13.86
C ASP A 278 5.21 19.38 12.52
N PRO A 279 5.90 19.66 11.39
CA PRO A 279 5.43 19.26 10.08
C PRO A 279 5.41 17.73 9.95
N THR A 280 4.21 17.17 9.86
CA THR A 280 3.96 15.74 9.64
C THR A 280 3.50 15.49 8.21
N TRP A 281 3.67 14.25 7.74
CA TRP A 281 3.08 13.82 6.47
C TRP A 281 1.58 13.59 6.65
N ILE A 282 0.77 14.21 5.80
CA ILE A 282 -0.68 14.00 5.72
C ILE A 282 -1.05 13.45 4.35
N VAL A 283 -2.16 12.74 4.27
CA VAL A 283 -2.66 12.18 3.02
C VAL A 283 -3.62 13.16 2.36
N ASN A 284 -3.40 13.52 1.09
CA ASN A 284 -4.33 14.36 0.33
C ASN A 284 -5.00 13.64 -0.85
N ILE A 285 -4.52 12.46 -1.24
CA ILE A 285 -5.17 11.61 -2.25
C ILE A 285 -5.25 10.18 -1.72
N VAL A 286 -6.43 9.58 -1.87
CA VAL A 286 -6.68 8.15 -1.60
C VAL A 286 -7.47 7.56 -2.76
N ASN A 287 -6.96 6.49 -3.36
CA ASN A 287 -7.68 5.72 -4.37
C ASN A 287 -7.37 4.24 -4.28
N HIS A 288 -8.40 3.41 -4.26
CA HIS A 288 -8.31 1.94 -4.30
C HIS A 288 -9.09 1.44 -5.50
N PHE A 289 -8.54 0.46 -6.23
CA PHE A 289 -9.23 -0.14 -7.36
C PHE A 289 -8.72 -1.56 -7.63
N LEU A 290 -9.55 -2.39 -8.24
CA LEU A 290 -9.16 -3.72 -8.69
C LEU A 290 -8.67 -3.63 -10.15
N PRO A 291 -7.43 -4.04 -10.48
CA PRO A 291 -6.94 -4.07 -11.86
C PRO A 291 -7.84 -4.86 -12.81
N ALA A 292 -8.49 -5.88 -12.25
CA ALA A 292 -9.54 -6.68 -12.88
C ALA A 292 -10.59 -5.84 -13.62
N GLU A 293 -11.03 -4.75 -13.00
CA GLU A 293 -12.11 -3.89 -13.46
C GLU A 293 -11.63 -2.88 -14.52
N VAL A 294 -10.38 -2.42 -14.41
CA VAL A 294 -9.78 -1.43 -15.32
C VAL A 294 -9.71 -1.96 -16.76
N ASN A 295 -9.46 -3.26 -16.91
CA ASN A 295 -9.38 -3.91 -18.22
C ASN A 295 -10.75 -4.15 -18.87
N VAL A 296 -11.83 -4.19 -18.09
CA VAL A 296 -13.20 -4.34 -18.61
C VAL A 296 -13.68 -3.05 -19.28
N ASN A 297 -13.33 -1.90 -18.71
CA ASN A 297 -13.76 -0.57 -19.20
C ASN A 297 -12.95 -0.04 -20.40
N ARG A 298 -11.97 -0.80 -20.91
CA ARG A 298 -11.14 -0.42 -22.08
C ARG A 298 -11.47 -1.18 -23.36
N LYS A 299 -12.52 -2.01 -23.36
CA LYS A 299 -13.07 -2.67 -24.56
C LYS A 299 -14.31 -1.93 -25.01
#